data_AF-A0AAD9LK73-F1
#
_entry.id   AF-A0AAD9LK73-F1
#
_cell.length_a   1.000
_cell.length_b   1.000
_cell.length_c   1.000
_cell.angle_alpha   90.00
_cell.angle_beta   90.00
_cell.angle_gamma   90.00
#
_symmetry.space_group_name_H-M   'P 1'
#
loop_
_entity.id
_entity.type
_entity.pdbx_description
1 polymer ?
#
loop_
_entity_poly.entity_id
_entity_poly.type
_entity_poly.pdbx_seq_one_letter_code
_entity_poly.pdbx_strand_id
1 'polypeptide(L)'
;MLSNERDLDSYDALERLANIFDGLFRLDSRVLTLKTREAFVKSCLSDHEQFNIKIIAKGMHNMDDLATQIAKEHTIDEESLSNILGGLKLPEEAKLGDAVKAITYHFINKLNCIQHDLQDALREYDLFHNSTTEEFENLRRRFFNLTLSRNKGEHGIDFSISKADFKLIVNSQNDKVIDVIFSLLDDDDDGLIDWGGFELNSGRILSAAKEYL
;
A
#
# COMPACT_ATOMS: atom_id res chain seq x y z
N MET A 1 -24.79 -7.07 29.95
CA MET A 1 -23.62 -6.65 29.16
C MET A 1 -22.45 -7.51 29.57
N LEU A 2 -22.33 -8.69 28.95
CA LEU A 2 -21.24 -9.65 29.15
C LEU A 2 -20.96 -10.26 27.78
N SER A 3 -20.28 -9.50 26.94
CA SER A 3 -19.88 -9.93 25.60
C SER A 3 -18.67 -9.10 25.18
N ASN A 4 -17.54 -9.24 25.87
CA ASN A 4 -16.26 -8.69 25.42
C ASN A 4 -15.02 -9.44 25.94
N GLU A 5 -15.17 -10.56 26.65
CA GLU A 5 -14.02 -11.32 27.19
C GLU A 5 -13.76 -12.65 26.46
N ARG A 6 -14.57 -13.02 25.45
CA ARG A 6 -14.46 -14.34 24.79
C ARG A 6 -13.72 -14.37 23.46
N ASP A 7 -13.31 -13.22 22.91
CA ASP A 7 -12.58 -13.17 21.62
C ASP A 7 -11.06 -12.92 21.78
N LEU A 8 -10.54 -12.83 23.01
CA LEU A 8 -9.11 -12.61 23.27
C LEU A 8 -8.23 -13.83 23.00
N ASP A 9 -8.80 -15.05 22.99
CA ASP A 9 -8.04 -16.30 22.76
C ASP A 9 -7.69 -16.56 21.27
N SER A 10 -8.18 -15.73 20.33
CA SER A 10 -7.86 -15.84 18.89
C SER A 10 -7.16 -14.60 18.30
N TYR A 11 -6.78 -13.65 19.15
CA TYR A 11 -6.29 -12.33 18.72
C TYR A 11 -4.76 -12.31 18.65
N ASP A 12 -4.17 -12.64 17.49
CA ASP A 12 -2.75 -12.42 17.24
C ASP A 12 -2.55 -11.04 16.58
N ALA A 13 -1.91 -10.12 17.30
CA ALA A 13 -1.68 -8.77 16.80
C ALA A 13 -0.63 -8.71 15.69
N LEU A 14 0.33 -9.64 15.66
CA LEU A 14 1.36 -9.69 14.62
C LEU A 14 0.74 -10.09 13.28
N GLU A 15 -0.14 -11.08 13.28
CA GLU A 15 -0.89 -11.47 12.08
C GLU A 15 -1.78 -10.33 11.56
N ARG A 16 -2.47 -9.62 12.47
CA ARG A 16 -3.31 -8.47 12.10
C ARG A 16 -2.49 -7.33 11.50
N LEU A 17 -1.42 -6.91 12.18
CA LEU A 17 -0.53 -5.87 11.66
C LEU A 17 0.08 -6.28 10.32
N ALA A 18 0.49 -7.55 10.15
CA ALA A 18 1.04 -8.03 8.89
C ALA A 18 0.02 -7.95 7.74
N ASN A 19 -1.23 -8.33 7.98
CA ASN A 19 -2.31 -8.21 7.00
C ASN A 19 -2.62 -6.75 6.66
N ILE A 20 -2.61 -5.86 7.66
CA ILE A 20 -2.79 -4.42 7.47
C ILE A 20 -1.67 -3.84 6.59
N PHE A 21 -0.40 -4.16 6.90
CA PHE A 21 0.73 -3.68 6.12
C PHE A 21 0.78 -4.26 4.71
N ASP A 22 0.44 -5.54 4.51
CA ASP A 22 0.34 -6.12 3.16
C ASP A 22 -0.74 -5.41 2.33
N GLY A 23 -1.87 -5.06 2.96
CA GLY A 23 -2.91 -4.23 2.37
C GLY A 23 -2.41 -2.84 1.98
N LEU A 24 -1.73 -2.13 2.89
CA LEU A 24 -1.15 -0.81 2.65
C LEU A 24 -0.13 -0.82 1.50
N PHE A 25 0.81 -1.77 1.49
CA PHE A 25 1.83 -1.84 0.44
C PHE A 25 1.23 -2.13 -0.94
N ARG A 26 0.21 -3.00 -1.01
CA ARG A 26 -0.53 -3.24 -2.26
C ARG A 26 -1.27 -1.99 -2.72
N LEU A 27 -1.87 -1.25 -1.79
CA LEU A 27 -2.56 -0.01 -2.08
C LEU A 27 -1.61 1.08 -2.56
N ASP A 28 -0.43 1.23 -1.96
CA ASP A 28 0.58 2.19 -2.43
C ASP A 28 0.99 1.93 -3.88
N SER A 29 1.25 0.66 -4.22
CA SER A 29 1.54 0.26 -5.60
C SER A 29 0.38 0.55 -6.55
N ARG A 30 -0.86 0.28 -6.12
CA ARG A 30 -2.09 0.56 -6.90
C ARG A 30 -2.30 2.06 -7.11
N VAL A 31 -2.16 2.86 -6.07
CA VAL A 31 -2.31 4.33 -6.09
C VAL A 31 -1.24 4.96 -6.99
N LEU A 32 0.02 4.52 -6.89
CA LEU A 32 1.08 5.00 -7.76
C LEU A 32 0.75 4.72 -9.23
N THR A 33 0.34 3.49 -9.54
CA THR A 33 -0.06 3.09 -10.90
C THR A 33 -1.22 3.95 -11.43
N LEU A 34 -2.26 4.14 -10.61
CA LEU A 34 -3.42 4.97 -10.97
C LEU A 34 -3.03 6.43 -11.20
N LYS A 35 -2.16 7.01 -10.36
CA LYS A 35 -1.66 8.39 -10.52
C LYS A 35 -0.84 8.55 -11.80
N THR A 36 0.03 7.60 -12.13
CA THR A 36 0.79 7.62 -13.39
C THR A 36 -0.13 7.58 -14.60
N ARG A 37 -1.14 6.70 -14.59
CA ARG A 37 -2.17 6.62 -15.64
C ARG A 37 -2.97 7.91 -15.75
N GLU A 38 -3.40 8.47 -14.62
CA GLU A 38 -4.14 9.73 -14.58
C GLU A 38 -3.32 10.88 -15.17
N ALA A 39 -2.04 10.99 -14.78
CA ALA A 39 -1.13 12.01 -15.28
C ALA A 39 -0.94 11.92 -16.79
N PHE A 40 -0.73 10.71 -17.33
CA PHE A 40 -0.61 10.49 -18.77
C PHE A 40 -1.88 10.89 -19.54
N VAL A 41 -3.05 10.45 -19.08
CA VAL A 41 -4.31 10.77 -19.76
C VAL A 41 -4.60 12.27 -19.70
N LYS A 42 -4.36 12.92 -18.56
CA LYS A 42 -4.47 14.38 -18.41
C LYS A 42 -3.52 15.12 -19.34
N SER A 43 -2.29 14.64 -19.47
CA SER A 43 -1.29 15.25 -20.35
C SER A 43 -1.79 15.20 -21.80
N CYS A 44 -2.26 14.05 -22.28
CA CYS A 44 -2.84 13.89 -23.62
C CYS A 44 -4.05 14.80 -23.89
N LEU A 45 -4.84 15.10 -22.87
CA LEU A 45 -6.03 15.97 -22.96
C LEU A 45 -5.70 17.47 -22.81
N SER A 46 -4.47 17.83 -22.44
CA SER A 46 -4.04 19.22 -22.29
C SER A 46 -3.71 19.87 -23.64
N ASP A 47 -3.98 21.17 -23.76
CA ASP A 47 -3.83 21.91 -25.03
C ASP A 47 -2.37 21.94 -25.55
N HIS A 48 -1.38 21.74 -24.68
CA HIS A 48 0.04 21.73 -25.05
C HIS A 48 0.53 20.37 -25.56
N GLU A 49 -0.22 19.28 -25.36
CA GLU A 49 0.16 17.91 -25.73
C GLU A 49 -0.89 17.18 -26.60
N GLN A 50 -1.86 17.90 -27.19
CA GLN A 50 -2.78 17.34 -28.21
C GLN A 50 -2.03 16.70 -29.42
N PHE A 51 -0.73 16.97 -29.58
CA PHE A 51 0.11 16.25 -30.53
C PHE A 51 0.14 14.74 -30.24
N ASN A 52 0.10 14.30 -28.98
CA ASN A 52 0.07 12.88 -28.61
C ASN A 52 -1.19 12.19 -29.14
N ILE A 53 -2.35 12.85 -29.08
CA ILE A 53 -3.58 12.34 -29.70
C ILE A 53 -3.43 12.22 -31.23
N LYS A 54 -2.69 13.13 -31.87
CA LYS A 54 -2.41 13.06 -33.31
C LYS A 54 -1.38 11.98 -33.66
N ILE A 55 -0.38 11.70 -32.80
CA ILE A 55 0.53 10.57 -32.97
C ILE A 55 -0.27 9.27 -32.85
N ILE A 56 -1.11 9.14 -31.83
CA ILE A 56 -1.94 7.94 -31.61
C ILE A 56 -2.88 7.74 -32.81
N ALA A 57 -3.58 8.79 -33.25
CA ALA A 57 -4.46 8.72 -34.42
C ALA A 57 -3.73 8.30 -35.71
N LYS A 58 -2.43 8.62 -35.85
CA LYS A 58 -1.61 8.21 -37.00
C LYS A 58 -1.00 6.80 -36.83
N GLY A 59 -0.70 6.39 -35.60
CA GLY A 59 -0.05 5.14 -35.26
C GLY A 59 -1.00 3.98 -34.97
N MET A 60 -2.32 4.19 -34.95
CA MET A 60 -3.31 3.16 -34.60
C MET A 60 -3.35 1.94 -35.53
N HIS A 61 -2.70 1.99 -36.69
CA HIS A 61 -2.51 0.83 -37.56
C HIS A 61 -1.32 -0.07 -37.14
N ASN A 62 -0.49 0.38 -36.19
CA ASN A 62 0.63 -0.36 -35.62
C ASN A 62 0.78 -0.01 -34.12
N MET A 63 -0.12 -0.59 -33.32
CA MET A 63 -0.28 -0.28 -31.90
C MET A 63 0.93 -0.65 -31.04
N ASP A 64 1.65 -1.72 -31.39
CA ASP A 64 2.78 -2.21 -30.61
C ASP A 64 3.96 -1.23 -30.69
N ASP A 65 4.34 -0.80 -31.90
CA ASP A 65 5.42 0.19 -32.10
C ASP A 65 5.07 1.55 -31.47
N LEU A 66 3.80 1.95 -31.57
CA LEU A 66 3.29 3.16 -30.93
C LEU A 66 3.36 3.06 -29.40
N ALA A 67 2.99 1.91 -28.83
CA ALA A 67 3.02 1.69 -27.39
C ALA A 67 4.44 1.76 -26.84
N THR A 68 5.40 1.12 -27.51
CA THR A 68 6.82 1.18 -27.13
C THR A 68 7.39 2.60 -27.24
N GLN A 69 6.98 3.39 -28.23
CA GLN A 69 7.44 4.78 -28.34
C GLN A 69 6.89 5.66 -27.22
N ILE A 70 5.59 5.59 -26.95
CA ILE A 70 4.94 6.39 -25.89
C ILE A 70 5.48 5.99 -24.51
N ALA A 71 5.67 4.70 -24.24
CA ALA A 71 6.22 4.21 -22.98
C ALA A 71 7.62 4.81 -22.68
N LYS A 72 8.47 4.92 -23.71
CA LYS A 72 9.81 5.53 -23.60
C LYS A 72 9.77 7.03 -23.33
N GLU A 73 8.80 7.74 -23.91
CA GLU A 73 8.73 9.20 -23.84
C GLU A 73 7.97 9.70 -22.60
N HIS A 74 7.05 8.91 -22.03
CA HIS A 74 6.11 9.37 -21.00
C HIS A 74 6.17 8.65 -19.65
N THR A 75 7.23 7.88 -19.37
CA THR A 75 7.42 7.17 -18.07
C THR A 75 6.18 6.36 -17.64
N ILE A 76 5.47 5.81 -18.62
CA ILE A 76 4.32 4.94 -18.42
C ILE A 76 4.70 3.52 -18.84
N ASP A 77 4.35 2.53 -18.05
CA ASP A 77 4.60 1.13 -18.40
C ASP A 77 3.66 0.64 -19.51
N GLU A 78 4.10 -0.37 -20.27
CA GLU A 78 3.37 -0.89 -21.43
C GLU A 78 2.00 -1.49 -21.04
N GLU A 79 1.88 -2.11 -19.86
CA GLU A 79 0.63 -2.68 -19.39
C GLU A 79 -0.41 -1.59 -19.11
N SER A 80 -0.01 -0.53 -18.41
CA SER A 80 -0.83 0.65 -18.16
C SER A 80 -1.27 1.32 -19.45
N LEU A 81 -0.36 1.46 -20.43
CA LEU A 81 -0.69 2.04 -21.73
C LEU A 81 -1.67 1.16 -22.51
N SER A 82 -1.45 -0.15 -22.54
CA SER A 82 -2.38 -1.13 -23.12
C SER A 82 -3.77 -1.05 -22.46
N ASN A 83 -3.84 -0.89 -21.14
CA ASN A 83 -5.12 -0.72 -20.45
C ASN A 83 -5.84 0.58 -20.85
N ILE A 84 -5.09 1.69 -20.93
CA ILE A 84 -5.62 3.00 -21.33
C ILE A 84 -6.15 2.94 -22.77
N LEU A 85 -5.36 2.40 -23.69
CA LEU A 85 -5.73 2.29 -25.10
C LEU A 85 -6.72 1.15 -25.37
N GLY A 86 -6.83 0.19 -24.46
CA GLY A 86 -7.69 -0.98 -24.56
C GLY A 86 -9.15 -0.60 -24.81
N GLY A 87 -9.72 -1.19 -25.86
CA GLY A 87 -11.10 -0.94 -26.31
C GLY A 87 -11.24 0.21 -27.31
N LEU A 88 -10.18 0.99 -27.55
CA LEU A 88 -10.17 1.99 -28.62
C LEU A 88 -10.13 1.29 -29.98
N LYS A 89 -11.21 1.40 -30.76
CA LYS A 89 -11.30 0.90 -32.13
C LYS A 89 -11.63 2.05 -33.05
N LEU A 90 -10.74 2.38 -33.98
CA LEU A 90 -11.02 3.34 -35.03
C LEU A 90 -11.28 2.60 -36.36
N PRO A 91 -12.27 3.04 -37.15
CA PRO A 91 -12.41 2.60 -38.53
C PRO A 91 -11.15 2.94 -39.33
N GLU A 92 -10.70 2.05 -40.22
CA GLU A 92 -9.51 2.27 -41.05
C GLU A 92 -9.62 3.52 -41.95
N GLU A 93 -10.84 3.87 -42.34
CA GLU A 93 -11.13 5.02 -43.21
C GLU A 93 -11.44 6.31 -42.43
N ALA A 94 -11.31 6.30 -41.09
CA ALA A 94 -11.63 7.46 -40.27
C ALA A 94 -10.73 8.65 -40.62
N LYS A 95 -11.34 9.81 -40.89
CA LYS A 95 -10.59 11.05 -41.05
C LYS A 95 -9.88 11.37 -39.74
N LEU A 96 -8.67 11.94 -39.85
CA LEU A 96 -7.86 12.32 -38.68
C LEU A 96 -8.65 13.14 -37.65
N GLY A 97 -9.50 14.07 -38.08
CA GLY A 97 -10.31 14.88 -37.17
C GLY A 97 -11.35 14.07 -36.38
N ASP A 98 -11.93 13.04 -36.98
CA ASP A 98 -12.90 12.16 -36.32
C ASP A 98 -12.20 11.15 -35.41
N ALA A 99 -11.03 10.65 -35.83
CA ALA A 99 -10.13 9.85 -35.01
C ALA A 99 -9.70 10.60 -33.74
N VAL A 100 -9.27 11.85 -33.87
CA VAL A 100 -8.89 12.71 -32.73
C VAL A 100 -10.06 12.84 -31.75
N LYS A 101 -11.27 13.13 -32.22
CA LYS A 101 -12.46 13.25 -31.35
C LYS A 101 -12.78 11.94 -30.61
N ALA A 102 -12.70 10.81 -31.31
CA ALA A 102 -12.95 9.50 -30.72
C ALA A 102 -11.91 9.15 -29.64
N ILE A 103 -10.63 9.42 -29.90
CA ILE A 103 -9.54 9.25 -28.92
C ILE A 103 -9.74 10.17 -27.72
N THR A 104 -10.05 11.45 -27.94
CA THR A 104 -10.34 12.40 -26.86
C THR A 104 -11.49 11.92 -25.99
N TYR A 105 -12.60 11.48 -26.60
CA TYR A 105 -13.74 10.96 -25.86
C TYR A 105 -13.38 9.70 -25.05
N HIS A 106 -12.62 8.78 -25.64
CA HIS A 106 -12.12 7.58 -24.97
C HIS A 106 -11.24 7.93 -23.77
N PHE A 107 -10.33 8.90 -23.92
CA PHE A 107 -9.46 9.38 -22.84
C PHE A 107 -10.23 10.07 -21.72
N ILE A 108 -11.27 10.86 -22.02
CA ILE A 108 -12.14 11.43 -20.99
C ILE A 108 -12.82 10.32 -20.17
N ASN A 109 -13.36 9.29 -20.84
CA ASN A 109 -13.99 8.17 -20.14
C ASN A 109 -12.98 7.39 -19.29
N LYS A 110 -11.78 7.12 -19.83
CA LYS A 110 -10.70 6.46 -19.09
C LYS A 110 -10.27 7.28 -17.88
N LEU A 111 -10.14 8.59 -18.02
CA LEU A 111 -9.81 9.48 -16.93
C LEU A 111 -10.85 9.39 -15.80
N ASN A 112 -12.14 9.44 -16.15
CA ASN A 112 -13.22 9.31 -15.16
C ASN A 112 -13.16 7.96 -14.41
N CYS A 113 -12.93 6.85 -15.13
CA CYS A 113 -12.76 5.54 -14.51
C CYS A 113 -11.54 5.49 -13.57
N ILE A 114 -10.38 5.98 -14.03
CA ILE A 114 -9.15 6.04 -13.23
C ILE A 114 -9.37 6.87 -11.96
N GLN A 115 -10.06 8.01 -12.07
CA GLN A 115 -10.35 8.88 -10.93
C GLN A 115 -11.30 8.23 -9.93
N HIS A 116 -12.30 7.47 -10.39
CA HIS A 116 -13.16 6.68 -9.53
C HIS A 116 -12.37 5.60 -8.79
N ASP A 117 -11.56 4.82 -9.51
CA ASP A 117 -10.73 3.77 -8.92
C ASP A 117 -9.70 4.33 -7.92
N LEU A 118 -9.17 5.53 -8.19
CA LEU A 118 -8.26 6.25 -7.30
C LEU A 118 -8.98 6.70 -6.02
N GLN A 119 -10.20 7.20 -6.13
CA GLN A 119 -11.01 7.58 -4.95
C GLN A 119 -11.32 6.36 -4.08
N ASP A 120 -11.66 5.23 -4.68
CA ASP A 120 -11.90 3.99 -3.94
C ASP A 120 -10.62 3.49 -3.26
N ALA A 121 -9.48 3.48 -3.97
CA ALA A 121 -8.19 3.11 -3.39
C ALA A 121 -7.76 4.03 -2.23
N LEU A 122 -8.01 5.34 -2.33
CA LEU A 122 -7.74 6.28 -1.24
C LEU A 122 -8.67 6.05 -0.04
N ARG A 123 -9.94 5.71 -0.29
CA ARG A 123 -10.88 5.37 0.78
C ARG A 123 -10.48 4.06 1.48
N GLU A 124 -10.01 3.07 0.73
CA GLU A 124 -9.42 1.84 1.29
C GLU A 124 -8.17 2.15 2.11
N TYR A 125 -7.31 3.07 1.65
CA TYR A 125 -6.11 3.50 2.38
C TYR A 125 -6.46 4.09 3.75
N ASP A 126 -7.47 4.96 3.82
CA ASP A 126 -7.95 5.52 5.09
C ASP A 126 -8.44 4.43 6.06
N LEU A 127 -9.11 3.39 5.55
CA LEU A 127 -9.55 2.26 6.37
C LEU A 127 -8.36 1.51 6.98
N PHE A 128 -7.35 1.16 6.17
CA PHE A 128 -6.15 0.50 6.68
C PHE A 128 -5.37 1.38 7.65
N HIS A 129 -5.30 2.69 7.41
CA HIS A 129 -4.66 3.62 8.33
C HIS A 129 -5.36 3.68 9.69
N ASN A 130 -6.70 3.71 9.70
CA ASN A 130 -7.49 3.64 10.92
C ASN A 130 -7.29 2.30 11.65
N SER A 131 -7.30 1.18 10.93
CA SER A 131 -7.01 -0.14 11.51
C SER A 131 -5.60 -0.22 12.10
N THR A 132 -4.61 0.37 11.44
CA THR A 132 -3.23 0.46 11.96
C THR A 132 -3.20 1.21 13.28
N THR A 133 -3.88 2.35 13.34
CA THR A 133 -3.95 3.20 14.54
C THR A 133 -4.63 2.47 15.69
N GLU A 134 -5.77 1.85 15.45
CA GLU A 134 -6.51 1.07 16.46
C GLU A 134 -5.67 -0.07 17.02
N GLU A 135 -4.96 -0.81 16.15
CA GLU A 135 -4.11 -1.93 16.56
C GLU A 135 -2.94 -1.45 17.42
N PHE A 136 -2.26 -0.36 17.03
CA PHE A 136 -1.19 0.21 17.87
C PHE A 136 -1.70 0.79 19.18
N GLU A 137 -2.88 1.42 19.22
CA GLU A 137 -3.46 1.89 20.48
C GLU A 137 -3.75 0.73 21.44
N ASN A 138 -4.24 -0.39 20.93
CA ASN A 138 -4.46 -1.61 21.73
C ASN A 138 -3.14 -2.17 22.27
N LEU A 139 -2.12 -2.26 21.42
CA LEU A 139 -0.79 -2.72 21.81
C LEU A 139 -0.13 -1.78 22.83
N ARG A 140 -0.18 -0.46 22.62
CA ARG A 140 0.30 0.55 23.57
C ARG A 140 -0.39 0.44 24.91
N ARG A 141 -1.70 0.20 24.93
CA ARG A 141 -2.43 -0.01 26.19
C ARG A 141 -1.90 -1.23 26.94
N ARG A 142 -1.66 -2.34 26.26
CA ARG A 142 -1.08 -3.55 26.87
C ARG A 142 0.35 -3.31 27.34
N PHE A 143 1.17 -2.63 26.54
CA PHE A 143 2.52 -2.22 26.91
C PHE A 143 2.55 -1.34 28.16
N PHE A 144 1.70 -0.29 28.23
CA PHE A 144 1.62 0.57 29.41
C PHE A 144 1.09 -0.18 30.62
N ASN A 145 0.06 -1.02 30.47
CA ASN A 145 -0.44 -1.84 31.58
C ASN A 145 0.68 -2.75 32.14
N LEU A 146 1.45 -3.38 31.26
CA LEU A 146 2.56 -4.25 31.65
C LEU A 146 3.66 -3.44 32.35
N THR A 147 4.16 -2.37 31.72
CA THR A 147 5.27 -1.57 32.28
C THR A 147 4.91 -0.85 33.58
N LEU A 148 3.67 -0.35 33.72
CA LEU A 148 3.19 0.29 34.94
C LEU A 148 2.93 -0.70 36.08
N SER A 149 2.70 -1.98 35.77
CA SER A 149 2.52 -3.03 36.79
C SER A 149 3.83 -3.50 37.42
N ARG A 150 4.97 -3.23 36.77
CA ARG A 150 6.29 -3.61 37.27
C ARG A 150 6.67 -2.79 38.50
N ASN A 151 7.46 -3.41 39.38
CA ASN A 151 8.06 -2.70 40.50
C ASN A 151 9.04 -1.65 39.96
N LYS A 152 8.88 -0.40 40.40
CA LYS A 152 9.75 0.71 39.99
C LYS A 152 11.12 0.53 40.61
N GLY A 153 12.17 0.55 39.79
CA GLY A 153 13.56 0.57 40.26
C GLY A 153 13.97 1.96 40.76
N GLU A 154 15.23 2.09 41.20
CA GLU A 154 15.80 3.39 41.64
C GLU A 154 15.77 4.46 40.54
N HIS A 155 15.74 4.06 39.27
CA HIS A 155 15.70 4.93 38.10
C HIS A 155 14.30 5.10 37.48
N GLY A 156 13.25 4.58 38.12
CA GLY A 156 11.87 4.71 37.65
C GLY A 156 11.35 3.48 36.90
N ILE A 157 10.53 3.72 35.87
CA ILE A 157 9.90 2.67 35.05
C ILE A 157 10.86 2.30 33.92
N ASP A 158 11.17 1.01 33.81
CA ASP A 158 11.90 0.44 32.68
C ASP A 158 10.92 0.10 31.54
N PHE A 159 11.14 0.74 30.39
CA PHE A 159 10.35 0.56 29.17
C PHE A 159 10.90 -0.52 28.24
N SER A 160 12.01 -1.17 28.60
CA SER A 160 12.58 -2.28 27.86
C SER A 160 11.67 -3.51 27.93
N ILE A 161 11.60 -4.26 26.83
CA ILE A 161 10.68 -5.39 26.67
C ILE A 161 11.49 -6.67 26.42
N SER A 162 11.31 -7.69 27.27
CA SER A 162 11.83 -9.04 26.99
C SER A 162 10.93 -9.80 26.02
N LYS A 163 11.40 -10.92 25.44
CA LYS A 163 10.56 -11.80 24.60
C LYS A 163 9.26 -12.23 25.28
N ALA A 164 9.29 -12.47 26.60
CA ALA A 164 8.11 -12.88 27.36
C ALA A 164 7.09 -11.72 27.46
N ASP A 165 7.57 -10.50 27.72
CA ASP A 165 6.72 -9.32 27.75
C ASP A 165 6.13 -9.02 26.37
N PHE A 166 6.94 -9.13 25.32
CA PHE A 166 6.52 -8.92 23.95
C PHE A 166 5.37 -9.85 23.58
N LYS A 167 5.51 -11.17 23.86
CA LYS A 167 4.46 -12.19 23.69
C LYS A 167 3.14 -11.79 24.34
N LEU A 168 3.19 -11.24 25.55
CA LEU A 168 1.99 -10.79 26.27
C LEU A 168 1.35 -9.56 25.62
N ILE A 169 2.17 -8.61 25.16
CA ILE A 169 1.68 -7.38 24.51
C ILE A 169 1.00 -7.73 23.18
N VAL A 170 1.69 -8.48 22.31
CA VAL A 170 1.18 -8.82 20.97
C VAL A 170 0.20 -9.99 20.98
N ASN A 171 0.11 -10.72 22.10
CA ASN A 171 -0.72 -11.91 22.27
C ASN A 171 -0.50 -12.97 21.19
N SER A 172 0.76 -13.16 20.80
CA SER A 172 1.17 -14.13 19.78
C SER A 172 1.85 -15.33 20.43
N GLN A 173 1.51 -16.52 19.94
CA GLN A 173 2.16 -17.79 20.30
C GLN A 173 3.18 -18.24 19.25
N ASN A 174 3.43 -17.43 18.22
CA ASN A 174 4.34 -17.76 17.13
C ASN A 174 5.79 -17.41 17.49
N ASP A 175 6.46 -18.35 18.15
CA ASP A 175 7.84 -18.18 18.62
C ASP A 175 8.81 -17.84 17.48
N LYS A 176 8.61 -18.37 16.28
CA LYS A 176 9.49 -18.12 15.13
C LYS A 176 9.44 -16.67 14.69
N VAL A 177 8.24 -16.10 14.58
CA VAL A 177 8.07 -14.69 14.22
C VAL A 177 8.70 -13.80 15.28
N ILE A 178 8.50 -14.13 16.55
CA ILE A 178 9.06 -13.36 17.67
C ILE A 178 10.58 -13.43 17.70
N ASP A 179 11.17 -14.60 17.43
CA ASP A 179 12.61 -14.76 17.32
C ASP A 179 13.19 -13.91 16.18
N VAL A 180 12.52 -13.87 15.03
CA VAL A 180 12.92 -12.99 13.91
C VAL A 180 12.82 -11.52 14.31
N ILE A 181 11.73 -11.10 14.95
CA ILE A 181 11.55 -9.71 15.42
C ILE A 181 12.71 -9.31 16.34
N PHE A 182 13.05 -10.15 17.34
CA PHE A 182 14.13 -9.87 18.27
C PHE A 182 15.49 -9.85 17.56
N SER A 183 15.75 -10.76 16.63
CA SER A 183 17.00 -10.73 15.84
C SER A 183 17.20 -9.46 15.00
N LEU A 184 16.12 -8.70 14.76
CA LEU A 184 16.14 -7.46 13.98
C LEU A 184 16.16 -6.18 14.85
N LEU A 185 15.96 -6.30 16.16
CA LEU A 185 15.79 -5.18 17.09
C LEU A 185 16.72 -5.23 18.31
N ASP A 186 17.16 -6.41 18.72
CA ASP A 186 18.08 -6.64 19.83
C ASP A 186 19.53 -6.59 19.30
N ASP A 187 20.04 -5.38 19.10
CA ASP A 187 21.37 -5.13 18.53
C ASP A 187 22.51 -5.54 19.48
N ASP A 188 22.26 -5.53 20.79
CA ASP A 188 23.24 -5.79 21.84
C ASP A 188 23.21 -7.24 22.38
N ASP A 189 22.30 -8.08 21.86
CA ASP A 189 22.07 -9.49 22.24
C ASP A 189 21.81 -9.66 23.75
N ASP A 190 21.14 -8.68 24.36
CA ASP A 190 20.83 -8.67 25.80
C ASP A 190 19.44 -9.26 26.10
N GLY A 191 18.68 -9.63 25.06
CA GLY A 191 17.35 -10.20 25.14
C GLY A 191 16.24 -9.17 25.35
N LEU A 192 16.54 -7.88 25.22
CA LEU A 192 15.62 -6.77 25.43
C LEU A 192 15.50 -5.93 24.15
N ILE A 193 14.31 -5.37 23.93
CA ILE A 193 14.06 -4.43 22.83
C ILE A 193 13.34 -3.17 23.31
N ASP A 194 13.58 -2.07 22.63
CA ASP A 194 12.78 -0.85 22.77
C ASP A 194 11.44 -0.99 22.02
N TRP A 195 10.34 -0.70 22.72
CA TRP A 195 9.01 -0.72 22.13
C TRP A 195 8.86 0.29 20.98
N GLY A 196 9.46 1.48 21.13
CA GLY A 196 9.43 2.51 20.10
C GLY A 196 10.09 2.04 18.82
N GLY A 197 11.22 1.34 18.94
CA GLY A 197 11.90 0.67 17.84
C GLY A 197 11.01 -0.30 17.06
N PHE A 198 10.23 -1.14 17.76
CA PHE A 198 9.25 -2.04 17.11
C PHE A 198 8.14 -1.26 16.41
N GLU A 199 7.48 -0.31 17.08
CA GLU A 199 6.36 0.45 16.48
C GLU A 199 6.78 1.15 15.18
N LEU A 200 7.94 1.83 15.19
CA LEU A 200 8.45 2.59 14.05
C LEU A 200 8.85 1.70 12.86
N ASN A 201 9.27 0.46 13.11
CA ASN A 201 9.81 -0.44 12.09
C ASN A 201 8.92 -1.65 11.76
N SER A 202 7.78 -1.77 12.44
CA SER A 202 6.84 -2.90 12.37
C SER A 202 6.49 -3.33 10.95
N GLY A 203 6.19 -2.41 10.02
CA GLY A 203 5.89 -2.74 8.63
C GLY A 203 7.03 -3.46 7.91
N ARG A 204 8.28 -2.99 8.10
CA ARG A 204 9.48 -3.63 7.53
C ARG A 204 9.75 -4.99 8.19
N ILE A 205 9.65 -5.03 9.51
CA ILE A 205 9.93 -6.23 10.31
C ILE A 205 8.95 -7.35 9.98
N LEU A 206 7.65 -7.05 9.95
CA LEU A 206 6.60 -8.04 9.64
C LEU A 206 6.65 -8.47 8.18
N SER A 207 7.07 -7.59 7.26
CA SER A 207 7.35 -7.98 5.88
C SER A 207 8.51 -8.98 5.79
N ALA A 208 9.59 -8.78 6.57
CA ALA A 208 10.72 -9.72 6.64
C ALA A 208 10.34 -11.05 7.33
N ALA A 209 9.42 -11.01 8.30
CA ALA A 209 8.94 -12.19 9.02
C ALA A 209 7.78 -12.93 8.31
N LYS A 210 7.34 -12.47 7.13
CA LYS A 210 6.13 -12.95 6.45
C LYS A 210 6.11 -14.45 6.17
N GLU A 211 7.25 -15.09 5.97
CA GLU A 211 7.33 -16.55 5.73
C GLU A 211 7.03 -17.40 6.98
N TYR A 212 7.01 -16.76 8.16
CA TYR A 212 6.78 -17.40 9.44
C TYR A 212 5.41 -17.07 10.03
N LEU A 213 4.68 -16.13 9.43
CA LEU A 213 3.29 -15.76 9.72
C LEU A 213 2.33 -16.66 8.92
#